data_AF-A0A1S8LI44-F1
#
_entry.id   AF-A0A1S8LI44-F1
#
_cell.length_a   1.000
_cell.length_b   1.000
_cell.length_c   1.000
_cell.angle_alpha   90.00
_cell.angle_beta   90.00
_cell.angle_gamma   90.00
#
_symmetry.space_group_name_H-M   'P 1'
#
loop_
_entity.id
_entity.type
_entity.pdbx_description
1 polymer ?
#
loop_
_entity_poly.entity_id
_entity_poly.type
_entity_poly.pdbx_seq_one_letter_code
_entity_poly.pdbx_strand_id
1 'polypeptide(L)'
;MNKKIKIINITILLLSMFMFFNGKAVLASSYNLNTNSISYFDFKNGEFTRPNPTGFLNWVNSQVITKHNPHHNGYDEVYTSGEPQIVEGNFMYGDLRVKLKNEWVSIYEYSLDCKSPVWTNIGRAKTDSNGHIKYNIPDNMKLSVGTHLIKLYVEGDGTEADMYLQILDGAKKYVVFDMDGTLTTSDFEDVKQYAGEFFNSSYKAEMYPDANNVVKYYASKGYGILYLTARPYWLSEESQSWLCVENFPMGLVHTSSGGDLVLGEAAATFKANYLNSLKSKGIEFDYGFGNAGTDVEAYSSVGIPKNNIFTIGKNRGINGSVPIVSYTDYLKQLTGN
;
A
#
# COMPACT_ATOMS: atom_id res chain seq x y z
N MET A 1 57.40 -31.20 -43.41
CA MET A 1 57.14 -32.66 -43.22
C MET A 1 55.94 -32.82 -42.29
N ASN A 2 54.98 -33.63 -42.70
CA ASN A 2 53.70 -33.93 -42.03
C ASN A 2 53.80 -34.25 -40.52
N LYS A 3 52.87 -33.74 -39.70
CA LYS A 3 51.73 -34.53 -39.20
C LYS A 3 50.78 -33.73 -38.31
N LYS A 4 49.56 -34.22 -38.33
CA LYS A 4 48.26 -33.73 -37.88
C LYS A 4 47.89 -34.38 -36.54
N ILE A 5 46.96 -33.73 -35.79
CA ILE A 5 45.91 -34.32 -34.90
C ILE A 5 46.41 -34.75 -33.47
N LYS A 6 45.77 -34.51 -32.31
CA LYS A 6 44.34 -34.38 -31.89
C LYS A 6 44.22 -33.67 -30.49
N ILE A 7 43.23 -32.76 -30.39
CA ILE A 7 42.22 -32.50 -29.33
C ILE A 7 42.43 -33.12 -27.93
N ILE A 8 42.27 -32.31 -26.86
CA ILE A 8 41.43 -32.58 -25.66
C ILE A 8 40.96 -31.25 -25.03
N ASN A 9 39.69 -31.25 -24.63
CA ASN A 9 38.87 -30.16 -24.09
C ASN A 9 39.11 -29.87 -22.60
N ILE A 10 38.97 -28.59 -22.24
CA ILE A 10 38.16 -28.00 -21.16
C ILE A 10 38.29 -28.62 -19.75
N THR A 11 38.74 -27.83 -18.75
CA THR A 11 37.90 -27.29 -17.65
C THR A 11 38.82 -26.52 -16.68
N ILE A 12 38.62 -25.21 -16.54
CA ILE A 12 39.28 -24.39 -15.51
C ILE A 12 38.48 -24.55 -14.21
N LEU A 13 39.17 -25.03 -13.19
CA LEU A 13 38.73 -25.10 -11.80
C LEU A 13 38.46 -23.67 -11.28
N LEU A 14 37.23 -23.37 -10.86
CA LEU A 14 36.94 -22.21 -10.02
C LEU A 14 36.38 -22.71 -8.70
N LEU A 15 37.17 -22.46 -7.67
CA LEU A 15 37.02 -22.89 -6.29
C LEU A 15 35.85 -22.11 -5.65
N SER A 16 34.67 -22.71 -5.54
CA SER A 16 33.57 -22.14 -4.75
C SER A 16 33.75 -22.54 -3.28
N MET A 17 34.06 -21.53 -2.47
CA MET A 17 34.22 -21.58 -1.02
C MET A 17 32.90 -21.99 -0.35
N PHE A 18 32.86 -23.20 0.20
CA PHE A 18 31.78 -23.68 1.07
C PHE A 18 31.84 -22.95 2.43
N MET A 19 30.96 -21.98 2.64
CA MET A 19 30.59 -21.54 4.00
C MET A 19 29.42 -22.40 4.46
N PHE A 20 29.71 -23.35 5.34
CA PHE A 20 28.70 -24.04 6.13
C PHE A 20 28.06 -23.05 7.10
N PHE A 21 26.82 -22.63 6.85
CA PHE A 21 25.95 -22.11 7.90
C PHE A 21 24.92 -23.19 8.26
N ASN A 22 24.95 -23.60 9.52
CA ASN A 22 24.08 -24.59 10.13
C ASN A 22 22.61 -24.33 9.80
N GLY A 23 22.02 -25.25 9.04
CA GLY A 23 20.59 -25.29 8.77
C GLY A 23 19.81 -25.58 10.05
N LYS A 24 18.96 -24.64 10.45
CA LYS A 24 17.60 -24.99 10.85
C LYS A 24 16.75 -24.87 9.60
N ALA A 25 16.56 -25.98 8.91
CA ALA A 25 15.48 -26.11 7.95
C ALA A 25 14.17 -25.94 8.74
N VAL A 26 13.58 -24.74 8.68
CA VAL A 26 12.18 -24.57 9.04
C VAL A 26 11.41 -25.35 7.98
N LEU A 27 10.86 -26.49 8.38
CA LEU A 27 9.91 -27.23 7.57
C LEU A 27 8.72 -26.30 7.32
N ALA A 28 8.69 -25.67 6.14
CA ALA A 28 7.48 -25.05 5.63
C ALA A 28 6.46 -26.18 5.44
N SER A 29 5.54 -26.33 6.39
CA SER A 29 4.38 -27.18 6.22
C SER A 29 3.55 -26.59 5.08
N SER A 30 3.60 -27.24 3.92
CA SER A 30 2.77 -26.91 2.77
C SER A 30 1.31 -27.28 3.10
N TYR A 31 0.56 -26.33 3.60
CA TYR A 31 -0.89 -26.46 3.76
C TYR A 31 -1.56 -26.17 2.42
N ASN A 32 -2.22 -27.18 1.85
CA ASN A 32 -3.13 -27.01 0.72
C ASN A 32 -4.41 -26.32 1.21
N LEU A 33 -4.41 -24.99 1.20
CA LEU A 33 -5.63 -24.19 1.23
C LEU A 33 -6.24 -24.22 -0.18
N ASN A 34 -7.55 -24.37 -0.30
CA ASN A 34 -8.27 -23.98 -1.52
C ASN A 34 -8.00 -22.49 -1.73
N THR A 35 -7.01 -22.14 -2.56
CA THR A 35 -6.55 -20.76 -2.68
C THR A 35 -7.48 -20.01 -3.64
N ASN A 36 -8.32 -19.13 -3.10
CA ASN A 36 -8.36 -17.82 -3.74
C ASN A 36 -6.90 -17.34 -3.76
N SER A 37 -6.31 -17.20 -4.95
CA SER A 37 -4.93 -16.75 -5.09
C SER A 37 -4.82 -15.40 -4.40
N ILE A 38 -3.99 -15.32 -3.36
CA ILE A 38 -3.73 -14.06 -2.66
C ILE A 38 -3.07 -13.11 -3.66
N SER A 39 -3.68 -11.94 -3.89
CA SER A 39 -3.07 -10.88 -4.69
C SER A 39 -2.03 -10.13 -3.85
N TYR A 40 -0.91 -9.78 -4.48
CA TYR A 40 0.13 -8.92 -3.92
C TYR A 40 0.15 -7.60 -4.68
N PHE A 41 0.77 -6.58 -4.10
CA PHE A 41 1.03 -5.33 -4.82
C PHE A 41 1.88 -5.63 -6.06
N ASP A 42 1.29 -5.41 -7.24
CA ASP A 42 1.94 -5.52 -8.53
C ASP A 42 1.45 -4.38 -9.39
N PHE A 43 2.27 -3.33 -9.49
CA PHE A 43 1.93 -2.11 -10.22
C PHE A 43 2.09 -2.24 -11.74
N LYS A 44 2.26 -3.47 -12.25
CA LYS A 44 2.27 -3.78 -13.69
C LYS A 44 3.24 -2.93 -14.51
N ASN A 45 4.34 -2.51 -13.89
CA ASN A 45 5.36 -1.65 -14.49
C ASN A 45 6.05 -2.29 -15.69
N GLY A 46 6.18 -3.62 -15.70
CA GLY A 46 6.73 -4.36 -16.85
C GLY A 46 5.80 -4.43 -18.06
N GLU A 47 4.51 -4.16 -17.86
CA GLU A 47 3.49 -4.17 -18.92
C GLU A 47 3.16 -2.74 -19.40
N PHE A 48 3.63 -1.71 -18.68
CA PHE A 48 3.37 -0.31 -19.01
C PHE A 48 4.35 0.21 -20.06
N THR A 49 3.82 0.61 -21.22
CA THR A 49 4.61 1.31 -22.24
C THR A 49 4.72 2.79 -21.87
N ARG A 50 5.85 3.16 -21.28
CA ARG A 50 6.11 4.53 -20.82
C ARG A 50 6.17 5.52 -21.99
N PRO A 51 5.34 6.59 -22.00
CA PRO A 51 5.49 7.68 -22.96
C PRO A 51 6.79 8.43 -22.76
N ASN A 52 7.38 8.99 -23.82
CA ASN A 52 8.56 9.87 -23.66
C ASN A 52 8.18 11.12 -22.85
N PRO A 53 8.96 11.51 -21.82
CA PRO A 53 8.75 12.75 -21.11
C PRO A 53 8.80 13.97 -22.03
N THR A 54 7.90 14.92 -21.82
CA THR A 54 7.77 16.14 -22.65
C THR A 54 8.53 17.34 -22.09
N GLY A 55 9.13 17.20 -20.90
CA GLY A 55 9.66 18.33 -20.14
C GLY A 55 8.55 19.08 -19.40
N PHE A 56 8.94 19.83 -18.37
CA PHE A 56 8.03 20.64 -17.57
C PHE A 56 7.61 21.92 -18.31
N LEU A 57 6.34 22.30 -18.18
CA LEU A 57 5.80 23.54 -18.73
C LEU A 57 6.31 24.77 -17.98
N ASN A 58 6.48 24.65 -16.66
CA ASN A 58 6.95 25.73 -15.83
C ASN A 58 8.47 25.70 -15.71
N TRP A 59 9.13 26.80 -16.08
CA TRP A 59 10.57 26.93 -15.96
C TRP A 59 11.08 26.76 -14.52
N VAL A 60 10.32 27.21 -13.51
CA VAL A 60 10.72 27.00 -12.10
C VAL A 60 10.74 25.52 -11.76
N ASN A 61 9.76 24.75 -12.22
CA ASN A 61 9.76 23.29 -12.04
C ASN A 61 10.95 22.66 -12.76
N SER A 62 11.23 23.07 -14.01
CA SER A 62 12.37 22.51 -14.76
C SER A 62 13.73 22.75 -14.10
N GLN A 63 13.90 23.87 -13.38
CA GLN A 63 15.17 24.22 -12.72
C GLN A 63 15.28 23.70 -11.27
N VAL A 64 14.17 23.54 -10.57
CA VAL A 64 14.14 23.19 -9.14
C VAL A 64 13.85 21.71 -8.94
N ILE A 65 12.88 21.15 -9.67
CA ILE A 65 12.32 19.81 -9.39
C ILE A 65 13.15 18.68 -9.99
N THR A 66 13.75 18.88 -11.18
CA THR A 66 14.51 17.85 -11.94
C THR A 66 15.72 17.25 -11.22
N LYS A 67 16.11 17.79 -10.06
CA LYS A 67 17.29 17.37 -9.29
C LYS A 67 16.96 16.62 -8.00
N HIS A 68 15.68 16.42 -7.71
CA HIS A 68 15.21 15.86 -6.46
C HIS A 68 14.38 14.60 -6.68
N ASN A 69 14.34 13.74 -5.67
CA ASN A 69 13.53 12.52 -5.72
C ASN A 69 12.03 12.87 -5.78
N PRO A 70 11.24 12.19 -6.63
CA PRO A 70 9.79 12.34 -6.60
C PRO A 70 9.22 11.80 -5.29
N HIS A 71 8.16 12.44 -4.82
CA HIS A 71 7.31 11.98 -3.74
C HIS A 71 5.87 12.16 -4.23
N HIS A 72 5.27 11.12 -4.79
CA HIS A 72 3.97 11.21 -5.45
C HIS A 72 3.00 10.26 -4.78
N ASN A 73 1.73 10.66 -4.69
CA ASN A 73 0.71 9.80 -4.12
C ASN A 73 -0.59 9.88 -4.92
N GLY A 74 -1.20 8.73 -5.18
CA GLY A 74 -2.61 8.63 -5.52
C GLY A 74 -3.40 8.16 -4.30
N TYR A 75 -4.66 8.57 -4.18
CA TYR A 75 -5.49 8.17 -3.05
C TYR A 75 -6.34 6.96 -3.42
N ASP A 76 -6.09 5.83 -2.78
CA ASP A 76 -6.94 4.65 -2.93
C ASP A 76 -8.39 4.99 -2.54
N GLU A 77 -9.32 4.67 -3.43
CA GLU A 77 -10.73 5.04 -3.29
C GLU A 77 -11.67 3.88 -3.60
N VAL A 78 -12.84 3.94 -2.98
CA VAL A 78 -13.92 2.99 -3.20
C VAL A 78 -15.10 3.75 -3.79
N TYR A 79 -15.76 3.16 -4.77
CA TYR A 79 -16.99 3.66 -5.36
C TYR A 79 -18.01 2.53 -5.51
N THR A 80 -19.27 2.89 -5.62
CA THR A 80 -20.40 2.05 -5.98
C THR A 80 -20.68 2.16 -7.47
N SER A 81 -21.13 1.07 -8.09
CA SER A 81 -21.41 1.02 -9.51
C SER A 81 -22.41 2.10 -9.91
N GLY A 82 -22.04 2.91 -10.90
CA GLY A 82 -22.87 4.00 -11.42
C GLY A 82 -22.66 5.37 -10.77
N GLU A 83 -21.99 5.46 -9.61
CA GLU A 83 -21.70 6.76 -9.00
C GLU A 83 -20.55 7.50 -9.72
N PRO A 84 -20.40 8.83 -9.54
CA PRO A 84 -19.25 9.56 -10.05
C PRO A 84 -17.93 9.03 -9.47
N GLN A 85 -17.00 8.67 -10.35
CA GLN A 85 -15.68 8.17 -9.97
C GLN A 85 -14.64 9.28 -10.13
N ILE A 86 -13.81 9.48 -9.12
CA ILE A 86 -12.83 10.55 -9.08
C ILE A 86 -11.45 9.96 -8.83
N VAL A 87 -10.46 10.47 -9.54
CA VAL A 87 -9.04 10.17 -9.32
C VAL A 87 -8.41 11.41 -8.70
N GLU A 88 -7.82 11.23 -7.52
CA GLU A 88 -7.14 12.30 -6.79
C GLU A 88 -5.70 11.89 -6.45
N GLY A 89 -4.79 12.87 -6.47
CA GLY A 89 -3.38 12.61 -6.21
C GLY A 89 -2.57 13.87 -5.98
N ASN A 90 -1.43 13.72 -5.30
CA ASN A 90 -0.50 14.80 -4.98
C ASN A 90 0.89 14.54 -5.54
N PHE A 91 1.52 15.61 -6.03
CA PHE A 91 2.80 15.56 -6.71
C PHE A 91 3.75 16.58 -6.09
N MET A 92 4.88 16.09 -5.59
CA MET A 92 5.91 16.88 -4.95
C MET A 92 7.28 16.22 -5.13
N TYR A 93 8.33 17.01 -4.88
CA TYR A 93 9.71 16.55 -5.04
C TYR A 93 10.61 17.04 -3.91
N GLY A 94 11.62 16.22 -3.63
CA GLY A 94 12.67 16.47 -2.67
C GLY A 94 12.24 16.34 -1.22
N ASP A 95 13.25 16.39 -0.35
CA ASP A 95 13.09 16.24 1.10
C ASP A 95 12.19 17.32 1.71
N LEU A 96 12.15 18.50 1.09
CA LEU A 96 11.27 19.61 1.49
C LEU A 96 9.85 19.52 0.90
N ARG A 97 9.51 18.42 0.20
CA ARG A 97 8.17 18.15 -0.33
C ARG A 97 7.62 19.30 -1.18
N VAL A 98 8.45 19.87 -2.06
CA VAL A 98 8.08 21.02 -2.91
C VAL A 98 7.01 20.61 -3.91
N LYS A 99 5.88 21.33 -3.92
CA LYS A 99 4.72 20.99 -4.76
C LYS A 99 5.00 21.20 -6.25
N LEU A 100 4.63 20.21 -7.06
CA LEU A 100 4.67 20.29 -8.52
C LEU A 100 3.44 21.05 -9.03
N LYS A 101 3.60 22.33 -9.38
CA LYS A 101 2.46 23.20 -9.73
C LYS A 101 2.31 23.37 -11.24
N ASN A 102 1.07 23.35 -11.73
CA ASN A 102 0.73 23.63 -13.13
C ASN A 102 1.38 22.69 -14.15
N GLU A 103 1.57 21.42 -13.80
CA GLU A 103 2.10 20.38 -14.70
C GLU A 103 1.03 19.34 -15.01
N TRP A 104 1.19 18.67 -16.15
CA TRP A 104 0.25 17.66 -16.59
C TRP A 104 0.58 16.28 -16.08
N VAL A 105 -0.47 15.61 -15.59
CA VAL A 105 -0.43 14.22 -15.17
C VAL A 105 -1.41 13.45 -16.04
N SER A 106 -0.89 12.52 -16.82
CA SER A 106 -1.68 11.54 -17.56
C SER A 106 -2.14 10.43 -16.64
N ILE A 107 -3.35 9.94 -16.85
CA ILE A 107 -4.02 8.95 -16.00
C ILE A 107 -4.26 7.70 -16.83
N TYR A 108 -3.69 6.58 -16.39
CA TYR A 108 -3.82 5.29 -17.03
C TYR A 108 -4.52 4.31 -16.10
N GLU A 109 -5.36 3.44 -16.67
CA GLU A 109 -6.07 2.40 -15.96
C GLU A 109 -5.63 1.02 -16.44
N TYR A 110 -5.62 0.07 -15.50
CA TYR A 110 -5.41 -1.35 -15.72
C TYR A 110 -6.36 -2.16 -14.82
N SER A 111 -7.33 -2.84 -15.42
CA SER A 111 -8.34 -3.61 -14.69
C SER A 111 -7.75 -4.94 -14.19
N LEU A 112 -7.66 -5.15 -12.88
CA LEU A 112 -7.11 -6.39 -12.32
C LEU A 112 -8.05 -7.59 -12.45
N ASP A 113 -9.36 -7.32 -12.57
CA ASP A 113 -10.39 -8.37 -12.68
C ASP A 113 -10.75 -8.71 -14.15
N CYS A 114 -10.11 -8.05 -15.12
CA CYS A 114 -10.27 -8.36 -16.54
C CYS A 114 -9.44 -9.59 -16.95
N LYS A 115 -9.96 -10.41 -17.87
CA LYS A 115 -9.25 -11.59 -18.41
C LYS A 115 -8.04 -11.25 -19.29
N SER A 116 -8.04 -10.07 -19.89
CA SER A 116 -6.98 -9.61 -20.81
C SER A 116 -6.77 -8.12 -20.62
N PRO A 117 -6.22 -7.73 -19.46
CA PRO A 117 -6.04 -6.33 -19.12
C PRO A 117 -4.97 -5.69 -19.98
N VAL A 118 -5.17 -4.40 -20.28
CA VAL A 118 -4.21 -3.56 -20.99
C VAL A 118 -4.23 -2.18 -20.36
N TRP A 119 -3.07 -1.53 -20.34
CA TRP A 119 -3.00 -0.13 -19.92
C TRP A 119 -3.75 0.76 -20.90
N THR A 120 -4.74 1.49 -20.38
CA THR A 120 -5.56 2.40 -21.17
C THR A 120 -5.42 3.82 -20.64
N ASN A 121 -5.09 4.79 -21.49
CA ASN A 121 -5.14 6.20 -21.10
C ASN A 121 -6.61 6.63 -20.99
N ILE A 122 -7.02 7.02 -19.78
CA ILE A 122 -8.40 7.44 -19.51
C ILE A 122 -8.54 8.96 -19.39
N GLY A 123 -7.42 9.70 -19.37
CA GLY A 123 -7.45 11.15 -19.34
C GLY A 123 -6.16 11.77 -18.81
N ARG A 124 -6.24 13.07 -18.50
CA ARG A 124 -5.18 13.84 -17.86
C ARG A 124 -5.76 14.97 -17.03
N ALA A 125 -5.04 15.36 -15.98
CA ALA A 125 -5.36 16.51 -15.16
C ALA A 125 -4.12 17.36 -14.92
N LYS A 126 -4.32 18.65 -14.65
CA LYS A 126 -3.23 19.58 -14.36
C LYS A 126 -3.13 19.79 -12.86
N THR A 127 -1.91 19.73 -12.32
CA THR A 127 -1.70 20.00 -10.91
C THR A 127 -2.02 21.45 -10.56
N ASP A 128 -2.70 21.65 -9.44
CA ASP A 128 -3.06 22.97 -8.93
C ASP A 128 -1.90 23.65 -8.18
N SER A 129 -2.19 24.74 -7.47
CA SER A 129 -1.19 25.47 -6.67
C SER A 129 -0.63 24.69 -5.48
N ASN A 130 -1.31 23.61 -5.07
CA ASN A 130 -0.92 22.71 -3.99
C ASN A 130 -0.27 21.42 -4.51
N GLY A 131 -0.09 21.30 -5.83
CA GLY A 131 0.43 20.09 -6.46
C GLY A 131 -0.58 18.94 -6.49
N HIS A 132 -1.87 19.26 -6.38
CA HIS A 132 -2.94 18.28 -6.35
C HIS A 132 -3.62 18.17 -7.73
N ILE A 133 -4.06 16.97 -8.10
CA ILE A 133 -5.00 16.75 -9.20
C ILE A 133 -6.32 16.23 -8.66
N LYS A 134 -7.41 16.64 -9.30
CA LYS A 134 -8.74 16.03 -9.17
C LYS A 134 -9.31 15.79 -10.55
N TYR A 135 -9.54 14.54 -10.91
CA TYR A 135 -10.04 14.15 -12.22
C TYR A 135 -11.32 13.34 -12.08
N ASN A 136 -12.43 13.89 -12.60
CA ASN A 136 -13.69 13.16 -12.68
C ASN A 136 -13.67 12.26 -13.92
N ILE A 137 -13.79 10.94 -13.74
CA ILE A 137 -13.88 10.00 -14.85
C ILE A 137 -15.21 10.27 -15.59
N PRO A 138 -15.20 10.55 -16.90
CA PRO A 138 -16.41 10.78 -17.68
C PRO A 138 -17.37 9.58 -17.61
N ASP A 139 -18.69 9.84 -17.66
CA ASP A 139 -19.71 8.79 -17.56
C ASP A 139 -19.54 7.67 -18.60
N ASN A 140 -19.08 8.00 -19.81
CA ASN A 140 -18.82 7.03 -20.89
C ASN A 140 -17.50 6.26 -20.74
N MET A 141 -16.70 6.55 -19.72
CA MET A 141 -15.43 5.89 -19.38
C MET A 141 -15.43 5.35 -17.95
N LYS A 142 -16.57 5.32 -17.26
CA LYS A 142 -16.68 4.77 -15.90
C LYS A 142 -16.13 3.35 -15.86
N LEU A 143 -15.33 3.11 -14.83
CA LEU A 143 -14.73 1.83 -14.53
C LEU A 143 -15.82 0.84 -14.11
N SER A 144 -15.70 -0.39 -14.58
CA SER A 144 -16.60 -1.49 -14.25
C SER A 144 -16.44 -1.95 -12.80
N VAL A 145 -17.34 -2.81 -12.33
CA VAL A 145 -17.19 -3.50 -11.04
C VAL A 145 -15.86 -4.26 -11.01
N GLY A 146 -15.11 -4.11 -9.92
CA GLY A 146 -13.81 -4.73 -9.74
C GLY A 146 -12.76 -3.79 -9.17
N THR A 147 -11.50 -4.25 -9.18
CA THR A 147 -10.33 -3.52 -8.73
C THR A 147 -9.53 -3.05 -9.93
N HIS A 148 -9.23 -1.76 -9.95
CA HIS A 148 -8.53 -1.08 -11.03
C HIS A 148 -7.26 -0.45 -10.48
N LEU A 149 -6.12 -0.79 -11.07
CA LEU A 149 -4.87 -0.09 -10.83
C LEU A 149 -4.87 1.18 -11.68
N ILE A 150 -4.66 2.32 -11.05
CA ILE A 150 -4.54 3.62 -11.70
C ILE A 150 -3.10 4.09 -11.55
N LYS A 151 -2.48 4.41 -12.69
CA LYS A 151 -1.16 5.02 -12.75
C LYS A 151 -1.29 6.50 -13.10
N LEU A 152 -0.69 7.34 -12.25
CA LEU A 152 -0.62 8.78 -12.41
C LEU A 152 0.77 9.14 -12.92
N TYR A 153 0.90 9.41 -14.21
CA TYR A 153 2.17 9.65 -14.90
C TYR A 153 2.42 11.14 -15.11
N VAL A 154 3.47 11.68 -14.50
CA VAL A 154 3.90 13.07 -14.70
C VAL A 154 4.53 13.21 -16.08
N GLU A 155 3.88 13.95 -16.98
CA GLU A 155 4.34 14.07 -18.37
C GLU A 155 5.70 14.76 -18.49
N GLY A 156 6.07 15.59 -17.51
CA GLY A 156 7.27 16.41 -17.56
C GLY A 156 8.58 15.60 -17.50
N ASP A 157 8.67 14.61 -16.63
CA ASP A 157 9.88 13.84 -16.36
C ASP A 157 9.64 12.32 -16.30
N GLY A 158 8.38 11.88 -16.36
CA GLY A 158 7.98 10.47 -16.38
C GLY A 158 8.00 9.78 -15.02
N THR A 159 8.06 10.54 -13.93
CA THR A 159 7.80 10.01 -12.59
C THR A 159 6.32 9.68 -12.44
N GLU A 160 5.99 8.85 -11.44
CA GLU A 160 4.64 8.31 -11.31
C GLU A 160 4.23 8.05 -9.86
N ALA A 161 2.92 7.89 -9.67
CA ALA A 161 2.34 7.26 -8.50
C ALA A 161 1.31 6.22 -8.93
N ASP A 162 1.09 5.23 -8.08
CA ASP A 162 0.10 4.18 -8.29
C ASP A 162 -0.94 4.20 -7.18
N MET A 163 -2.20 3.95 -7.53
CA MET A 163 -3.32 3.84 -6.60
C MET A 163 -4.33 2.81 -7.10
N TYR A 164 -5.22 2.39 -6.21
CA TYR A 164 -6.29 1.44 -6.52
C TYR A 164 -7.65 2.11 -6.40
N LEU A 165 -8.48 1.91 -7.43
CA LEU A 165 -9.91 2.16 -7.36
C LEU A 165 -10.66 0.84 -7.24
N GLN A 166 -11.54 0.74 -6.25
CA GLN A 166 -12.44 -0.40 -6.12
C GLN A 166 -13.88 0.01 -6.38
N ILE A 167 -14.49 -0.60 -7.40
CA ILE A 167 -15.87 -0.39 -7.76
C ILE A 167 -16.72 -1.57 -7.28
N LEU A 168 -17.71 -1.29 -6.44
CA LEU A 168 -18.59 -2.27 -5.80
C LEU A 168 -20.00 -2.23 -6.40
N ASP A 169 -20.65 -3.38 -6.58
CA ASP A 169 -22.07 -3.50 -6.91
C ASP A 169 -22.91 -4.10 -5.77
N GLY A 170 -22.29 -4.33 -4.62
CA GLY A 170 -22.91 -4.91 -3.45
C GLY A 170 -22.00 -4.88 -2.23
N ALA A 171 -22.44 -5.56 -1.17
CA ALA A 171 -21.69 -5.60 0.08
C ALA A 171 -20.36 -6.36 -0.08
N LYS A 172 -19.27 -5.81 0.47
CA LYS A 172 -17.95 -6.47 0.48
C LYS A 172 -17.35 -6.46 1.88
N LYS A 173 -16.94 -7.64 2.34
CA LYS A 173 -16.35 -7.82 3.67
C LYS A 173 -14.89 -7.42 3.70
N TYR A 174 -14.51 -6.66 4.72
CA TYR A 174 -13.16 -6.13 4.93
C TYR A 174 -12.62 -6.44 6.32
N VAL A 175 -11.29 -6.49 6.40
CA VAL A 175 -10.54 -6.37 7.65
C VAL A 175 -9.71 -5.10 7.60
N VAL A 176 -9.78 -4.30 8.66
CA VAL A 176 -8.98 -3.09 8.82
C VAL A 176 -7.76 -3.38 9.71
N PHE A 177 -6.60 -2.91 9.28
CA PHE A 177 -5.36 -2.95 10.03
C PHE A 177 -4.85 -1.52 10.17
N ASP A 178 -4.69 -1.05 11.41
CA ASP A 178 -3.76 0.04 11.66
C ASP A 178 -2.33 -0.39 11.28
N MET A 179 -1.47 0.57 10.92
CA MET A 179 -0.08 0.28 10.54
C MET A 179 0.90 0.52 11.70
N ASP A 180 0.89 1.73 12.27
CA ASP A 180 1.93 2.20 13.18
C ASP A 180 1.74 1.66 14.60
N GLY A 181 2.64 0.78 15.04
CA GLY A 181 2.58 0.13 16.35
C GLY A 181 1.68 -1.10 16.34
N THR A 182 1.03 -1.36 15.20
CA THR A 182 0.14 -2.50 14.95
C THR A 182 0.79 -3.50 14.01
N LEU A 183 1.20 -3.10 12.81
CA LEU A 183 1.99 -3.92 11.89
C LEU A 183 3.49 -3.66 12.07
N THR A 184 3.86 -2.41 12.35
CA THR A 184 5.20 -2.02 12.76
C THR A 184 5.35 -2.12 14.28
N THR A 185 6.59 -2.26 14.77
CA THR A 185 6.88 -2.25 16.22
C THR A 185 6.95 -0.84 16.81
N SER A 186 7.05 0.19 15.95
CA SER A 186 7.07 1.62 16.30
C SER A 186 5.68 2.25 16.22
N ASP A 187 5.28 2.97 17.27
CA ASP A 187 3.98 3.65 17.38
C ASP A 187 4.11 5.14 17.04
N PHE A 188 3.34 5.62 16.04
CA PHE A 188 3.44 6.98 15.50
C PHE A 188 3.21 8.11 16.50
N GLU A 189 2.56 7.79 17.62
CA GLU A 189 2.38 8.73 18.72
C GLU A 189 3.68 8.98 19.52
N ASP A 190 4.71 8.13 19.40
CA ASP A 190 6.02 8.31 20.05
C ASP A 190 7.03 9.03 19.14
N VAL A 191 6.84 10.34 19.00
CA VAL A 191 7.59 11.29 18.15
C VAL A 191 9.12 11.13 18.22
N LYS A 192 9.69 10.63 19.34
CA LYS A 192 11.14 10.40 19.47
C LYS A 192 11.66 9.29 18.54
N GLN A 193 10.85 8.30 18.24
CA GLN A 193 11.21 7.20 17.33
C GLN A 193 11.19 7.66 15.85
N TYR A 194 10.46 8.74 15.53
CA TYR A 194 10.19 9.24 14.18
C TYR A 194 11.14 10.30 13.65
N ALA A 195 11.99 10.90 14.49
CA ALA A 195 13.03 11.80 13.97
C ALA A 195 13.92 11.08 12.94
N GLY A 196 14.08 9.76 13.05
CA GLY A 196 14.69 8.92 12.02
C GLY A 196 13.87 8.87 10.73
N GLU A 197 12.58 8.52 10.78
CA GLU A 197 11.71 8.46 9.59
C GLU A 197 11.58 9.80 8.86
N PHE A 198 11.53 10.90 9.60
CA PHE A 198 11.32 12.25 9.06
C PHE A 198 12.59 12.87 8.46
N PHE A 199 13.77 12.59 9.03
CA PHE A 199 15.04 13.20 8.63
C PHE A 199 16.03 12.22 7.99
N ASN A 200 15.74 10.92 8.00
CA ASN A 200 16.59 9.88 7.43
C ASN A 200 15.76 8.94 6.55
N SER A 201 15.80 9.19 5.24
CA SER A 201 15.21 8.38 4.18
C SER A 201 15.67 6.91 4.16
N SER A 202 16.65 6.52 4.98
CA SER A 202 17.11 5.13 5.13
C SER A 202 16.48 4.40 6.33
N TYR A 203 15.68 5.07 7.16
CA TYR A 203 14.96 4.39 8.24
C TYR A 203 13.93 3.42 7.64
N LYS A 204 13.91 2.19 8.14
CA LYS A 204 12.89 1.18 7.80
C LYS A 204 12.18 0.77 9.07
N ALA A 205 10.87 0.97 9.12
CA ALA A 205 10.06 0.52 10.24
C ALA A 205 10.13 -1.01 10.35
N GLU A 206 10.38 -1.52 11.54
CA GLU A 206 10.45 -2.96 11.79
C GLU A 206 9.04 -3.54 11.89
N MET A 207 8.78 -4.63 11.15
CA MET A 207 7.51 -5.35 11.20
C MET A 207 7.46 -6.29 12.41
N TYR A 208 6.31 -6.41 13.09
CA TYR A 208 6.11 -7.51 14.02
C TYR A 208 6.23 -8.87 13.32
N PRO A 209 6.92 -9.86 13.91
CA PRO A 209 7.01 -11.19 13.32
C PRO A 209 5.64 -11.77 12.97
N ASP A 210 5.50 -12.30 11.75
CA ASP A 210 4.27 -12.89 11.19
C ASP A 210 3.07 -11.94 10.99
N ALA A 211 3.22 -10.62 11.14
CA ALA A 211 2.15 -9.66 10.86
C ALA A 211 1.59 -9.83 9.44
N ASN A 212 2.47 -9.87 8.43
CA ASN A 212 2.10 -10.11 7.04
C ASN A 212 1.38 -11.45 6.82
N ASN A 213 1.72 -12.49 7.58
CA ASN A 213 1.10 -13.81 7.47
C ASN A 213 -0.32 -13.85 8.06
N VAL A 214 -0.59 -13.06 9.10
CA VAL A 214 -1.96 -12.86 9.61
C VAL A 214 -2.80 -12.10 8.58
N VAL A 215 -2.26 -11.06 7.93
CA VAL A 215 -3.00 -10.38 6.85
C VAL A 215 -3.26 -11.31 5.66
N LYS A 216 -2.26 -12.10 5.25
CA LYS A 216 -2.41 -13.14 4.21
C LYS A 216 -3.49 -14.16 4.56
N TYR A 217 -3.62 -14.55 5.84
CA TYR A 217 -4.69 -15.43 6.27
C TYR A 217 -6.05 -14.83 5.95
N TYR A 218 -6.32 -13.58 6.33
CA TYR A 218 -7.60 -12.93 6.04
C TYR A 218 -7.83 -12.72 4.55
N ALA A 219 -6.80 -12.30 3.80
CA ALA A 219 -6.88 -12.19 2.35
C ALA A 219 -7.24 -13.55 1.69
N SER A 220 -6.64 -14.65 2.16
CA SER A 220 -6.95 -16.00 1.67
C SER A 220 -8.38 -16.46 1.95
N LYS A 221 -9.03 -15.87 2.96
CA LYS A 221 -10.46 -16.10 3.26
C LYS A 221 -11.39 -15.25 2.39
N GLY A 222 -10.85 -14.41 1.50
CA GLY A 222 -11.62 -13.56 0.58
C GLY A 222 -12.00 -12.19 1.14
N TYR A 223 -11.43 -11.79 2.28
CA TYR A 223 -11.61 -10.43 2.79
C TYR A 223 -10.87 -9.41 1.93
N GLY A 224 -11.50 -8.26 1.71
CA GLY A 224 -10.76 -7.05 1.34
C GLY A 224 -9.87 -6.62 2.50
N ILE A 225 -8.69 -6.08 2.19
CA ILE A 225 -7.74 -5.59 3.17
C ILE A 225 -7.70 -4.06 3.09
N LEU A 226 -7.81 -3.41 4.25
CA LEU A 226 -7.61 -1.98 4.41
C LEU A 226 -6.47 -1.74 5.40
N TYR A 227 -5.43 -1.04 4.97
CA TYR A 227 -4.37 -0.49 5.80
C TYR A 227 -4.69 0.97 6.09
N LEU A 228 -4.91 1.33 7.36
CA LEU A 228 -5.39 2.65 7.77
C LEU A 228 -4.43 3.28 8.79
N THR A 229 -3.73 4.34 8.41
CA THR A 229 -2.77 5.05 9.26
C THR A 229 -3.12 6.53 9.41
N ALA A 230 -2.78 7.10 10.57
CA ALA A 230 -2.89 8.54 10.82
C ALA A 230 -1.70 9.35 10.27
N ARG A 231 -0.71 8.69 9.65
CA ARG A 231 0.39 9.35 8.93
C ARG A 231 -0.15 10.41 7.96
N PRO A 232 0.53 11.57 7.81
CA PRO A 232 0.19 12.57 6.79
C PRO A 232 0.27 12.00 5.37
N TYR A 233 -0.50 12.57 4.44
CA TYR A 233 -0.59 12.07 3.06
C TYR A 233 0.73 11.98 2.30
N TRP A 234 1.74 12.77 2.66
CA TRP A 234 3.06 12.71 2.02
C TRP A 234 3.95 11.56 2.50
N LEU A 235 3.41 10.66 3.34
CA LEU A 235 4.01 9.38 3.71
C LEU A 235 3.25 8.18 3.10
N SER A 236 2.27 8.42 2.24
CA SER A 236 1.46 7.35 1.64
C SER A 236 2.30 6.44 0.76
N GLU A 237 3.17 7.01 -0.09
CA GLU A 237 4.09 6.27 -0.96
C GLU A 237 5.04 5.39 -0.14
N GLU A 238 5.61 5.94 0.92
CA GLU A 238 6.50 5.22 1.82
C GLU A 238 5.76 4.09 2.55
N SER A 239 4.51 4.32 2.96
CA SER A 239 3.68 3.32 3.63
C SER A 239 3.30 2.17 2.68
N GLN A 240 2.92 2.48 1.43
CA GLN A 240 2.63 1.48 0.40
C GLN A 240 3.90 0.70 0.01
N SER A 241 5.03 1.40 -0.16
CA SER A 241 6.32 0.78 -0.46
C SER A 241 6.78 -0.17 0.65
N TRP A 242 6.58 0.21 1.91
CA TRP A 242 6.88 -0.65 3.06
C TRP A 242 6.04 -1.93 3.04
N LEU A 243 4.73 -1.83 2.77
CA LEU A 243 3.85 -3.01 2.63
C LEU A 243 4.32 -3.95 1.51
N CYS A 244 4.76 -3.39 0.38
CA CYS A 244 5.32 -4.18 -0.73
C CYS A 244 6.59 -4.93 -0.31
N VAL A 245 7.54 -4.21 0.31
CA VAL A 245 8.83 -4.77 0.74
C VAL A 245 8.66 -5.86 1.79
N GLU A 246 7.75 -5.67 2.75
CA GLU A 246 7.44 -6.62 3.81
C GLU A 246 6.48 -7.75 3.38
N ASN A 247 6.18 -7.83 2.07
CA ASN A 247 5.41 -8.91 1.44
C ASN A 247 4.00 -9.06 2.04
N PHE A 248 3.33 -7.93 2.27
CA PHE A 248 1.91 -7.88 2.59
C PHE A 248 1.05 -8.13 1.34
N PRO A 249 -0.14 -8.74 1.49
CA PRO A 249 -1.08 -8.87 0.37
C PRO A 249 -1.58 -7.48 -0.05
N MET A 250 -2.01 -7.37 -1.31
CA MET A 250 -2.61 -6.15 -1.84
C MET A 250 -3.82 -5.75 -0.97
N GLY A 251 -3.91 -4.47 -0.64
CA GLY A 251 -5.01 -3.86 0.08
C GLY A 251 -5.05 -2.37 -0.19
N LEU A 252 -6.18 -1.74 0.15
CA LEU A 252 -6.30 -0.29 0.07
C LEU A 252 -5.44 0.32 1.18
N VAL A 253 -4.70 1.39 0.88
CA VAL A 253 -3.89 2.14 1.82
C VAL A 253 -4.48 3.54 1.98
N HIS A 254 -4.84 3.90 3.21
CA HIS A 254 -5.38 5.22 3.51
C HIS A 254 -4.61 5.91 4.63
N THR A 255 -4.17 7.12 4.34
CA THR A 255 -3.46 8.04 5.25
C THR A 255 -4.36 9.21 5.62
N SER A 256 -3.97 9.99 6.62
CA SER A 256 -4.67 11.24 6.90
C SER A 256 -4.46 12.27 5.77
N SER A 257 -5.51 13.00 5.42
CA SER A 257 -5.47 14.04 4.37
C SER A 257 -4.76 15.32 4.81
N GLY A 258 -4.56 15.48 6.11
CA GLY A 258 -3.84 16.59 6.71
C GLY A 258 -2.33 16.47 6.53
N GLY A 259 -1.64 17.60 6.69
CA GLY A 259 -0.18 17.58 6.75
C GLY A 259 0.37 17.28 8.14
N ASP A 260 -0.36 17.66 9.19
CA ASP A 260 0.14 17.45 10.53
C ASP A 260 -0.09 16.01 10.99
N LEU A 261 0.74 15.56 11.94
CA LEU A 261 0.50 14.28 12.60
C LEU A 261 -0.84 14.35 13.32
N VAL A 262 -1.74 13.43 12.97
CA VAL A 262 -3.03 13.33 13.63
C VAL A 262 -2.88 12.37 14.81
N LEU A 263 -3.09 12.85 16.04
CA LEU A 263 -2.87 12.11 17.29
C LEU A 263 -4.13 12.08 18.16
N GLY A 264 -4.26 11.08 19.03
CA GLY A 264 -5.33 11.02 20.03
C GLY A 264 -6.75 11.08 19.45
N GLU A 265 -7.62 11.92 20.01
CA GLU A 265 -9.04 12.05 19.60
C GLU A 265 -9.20 12.44 18.13
N ALA A 266 -8.31 13.28 17.59
CA ALA A 266 -8.32 13.64 16.19
C ALA A 266 -8.05 12.41 15.30
N ALA A 267 -7.19 11.49 15.74
CA ALA A 267 -6.87 10.26 15.01
C ALA A 267 -8.06 9.29 15.03
N ALA A 268 -8.72 9.14 16.19
CA ALA A 268 -9.95 8.36 16.29
C ALA A 268 -11.04 8.91 15.36
N THR A 269 -11.25 10.23 15.36
CA THR A 269 -12.24 10.92 14.51
C THR A 269 -11.93 10.73 13.03
N PHE A 270 -10.67 10.91 12.63
CA PHE A 270 -10.24 10.67 11.25
C PHE A 270 -10.54 9.23 10.80
N LYS A 271 -10.09 8.23 11.58
CA LYS A 271 -10.30 6.81 11.26
C LYS A 271 -11.79 6.47 11.21
N ALA A 272 -12.57 6.91 12.20
CA ALA A 272 -14.00 6.66 12.25
C ALA A 272 -14.74 7.27 11.05
N ASN A 273 -14.41 8.51 10.67
CA ASN A 273 -15.05 9.18 9.52
C ASN A 273 -14.76 8.45 8.22
N TYR A 274 -13.50 8.04 8.00
CA TYR A 274 -13.13 7.29 6.81
C TYR A 274 -13.81 5.91 6.76
N LEU A 275 -13.79 5.15 7.86
CA LEU A 275 -14.45 3.85 7.91
C LEU A 275 -15.98 3.96 7.71
N ASN A 276 -16.62 4.99 8.26
CA ASN A 276 -18.05 5.24 8.02
C ASN A 276 -18.33 5.61 6.55
N SER A 277 -17.43 6.34 5.89
CA SER A 277 -17.60 6.64 4.46
C SER A 277 -17.54 5.36 3.62
N LEU A 278 -16.59 4.46 3.91
CA LEU A 278 -16.50 3.15 3.27
C LEU A 278 -17.72 2.27 3.54
N LYS A 279 -18.22 2.28 4.79
CA LYS A 279 -19.45 1.57 5.15
C LYS A 279 -20.66 2.04 4.36
N SER A 280 -20.77 3.35 4.12
CA SER A 280 -21.85 3.91 3.29
C SER A 280 -21.78 3.48 1.81
N LYS A 281 -20.61 3.02 1.35
CA LYS A 281 -20.36 2.48 -0.01
C LYS A 281 -20.53 0.95 -0.10
N GLY A 282 -21.00 0.30 0.97
CA GLY A 282 -21.23 -1.15 1.00
C GLY A 282 -20.09 -1.97 1.60
N ILE A 283 -19.07 -1.36 2.20
CA ILE A 283 -18.06 -2.12 2.94
C ILE A 283 -18.59 -2.55 4.30
N GLU A 284 -18.43 -3.84 4.62
CA GLU A 284 -18.73 -4.40 5.93
C GLU A 284 -17.42 -4.80 6.62
N PHE A 285 -17.12 -4.20 7.77
CA PHE A 285 -15.93 -4.56 8.53
C PHE A 285 -16.25 -5.68 9.52
N ASP A 286 -15.60 -6.84 9.34
CA ASP A 286 -15.80 -7.99 10.25
C ASP A 286 -14.78 -8.00 11.40
N TYR A 287 -13.56 -7.50 11.15
CA TYR A 287 -12.43 -7.52 12.09
C TYR A 287 -11.59 -6.24 12.00
N GLY A 288 -10.97 -5.86 13.12
CA GLY A 288 -10.05 -4.72 13.19
C GLY A 288 -8.82 -5.04 14.02
N PHE A 289 -7.64 -4.59 13.57
CA PHE A 289 -6.36 -4.77 14.27
C PHE A 289 -5.73 -3.41 14.56
N GLY A 290 -5.37 -3.17 15.81
CA GLY A 290 -4.80 -1.89 16.27
C GLY A 290 -3.81 -2.04 17.42
N ASN A 291 -3.37 -0.92 17.96
CA ASN A 291 -2.50 -0.86 19.15
C ASN A 291 -3.01 0.15 20.19
N ALA A 292 -3.92 1.04 19.80
CA ALA A 292 -4.36 2.16 20.62
C ALA A 292 -5.87 2.11 20.92
N GLY A 293 -6.27 2.87 21.96
CA GLY A 293 -7.68 3.03 22.32
C GLY A 293 -8.49 3.70 21.20
N THR A 294 -7.84 4.57 20.42
CA THR A 294 -8.39 5.30 19.26
C THR A 294 -8.79 4.35 18.13
N ASP A 295 -8.02 3.30 17.87
CA ASP A 295 -8.37 2.24 16.92
C ASP A 295 -9.64 1.50 17.37
N VAL A 296 -9.64 1.10 18.64
CA VAL A 296 -10.74 0.33 19.24
C VAL A 296 -12.04 1.15 19.26
N GLU A 297 -11.96 2.46 19.41
CA GLU A 297 -13.10 3.38 19.30
C GLU A 297 -13.58 3.50 17.84
N ALA A 298 -12.67 3.78 16.90
CA ALA A 298 -13.01 3.93 15.49
C ALA A 298 -13.64 2.65 14.91
N TYR A 299 -13.08 1.48 15.21
CA TYR A 299 -13.57 0.18 14.73
C TYR A 299 -14.94 -0.17 15.31
N SER A 300 -15.17 0.14 16.59
CA SER A 300 -16.49 -0.05 17.18
C SER A 300 -17.54 0.91 16.61
N SER A 301 -17.16 2.13 16.22
CA SER A 301 -18.08 3.10 15.61
C SER A 301 -18.72 2.60 14.30
N VAL A 302 -18.00 1.74 13.56
CA VAL A 302 -18.51 1.11 12.34
C VAL A 302 -19.14 -0.25 12.57
N GLY A 303 -19.26 -0.69 13.82
CA GLY A 303 -20.03 -1.87 14.23
C GLY A 303 -19.20 -3.15 14.39
N ILE A 304 -17.86 -3.07 14.39
CA ILE A 304 -17.04 -4.25 14.69
C ILE A 304 -17.22 -4.62 16.17
N PRO A 305 -17.68 -5.85 16.49
CA PRO A 305 -17.78 -6.30 17.87
C PRO A 305 -16.41 -6.30 18.57
N LYS A 306 -16.38 -6.01 19.88
CA LYS A 306 -15.10 -5.96 20.64
C LYS A 306 -14.33 -7.29 20.62
N ASN A 307 -15.02 -8.43 20.54
CA ASN A 307 -14.41 -9.75 20.38
C ASN A 307 -13.81 -10.01 18.98
N ASN A 308 -14.01 -9.10 18.04
CA ASN A 308 -13.42 -9.09 16.70
C ASN A 308 -12.46 -7.91 16.50
N ILE A 309 -12.18 -7.12 17.54
CA ILE A 309 -11.16 -6.08 17.53
C ILE A 309 -9.97 -6.61 18.32
N PHE A 310 -8.82 -6.67 17.69
CA PHE A 310 -7.60 -7.20 18.26
C PHE A 310 -6.59 -6.08 18.49
N THR A 311 -5.92 -6.10 19.64
CA THR A 311 -4.86 -5.13 19.92
C THR A 311 -3.56 -5.80 20.35
N ILE A 312 -2.43 -5.24 19.89
CA ILE A 312 -1.07 -5.74 20.16
C ILE A 312 -0.25 -4.70 20.95
N GLY A 313 0.90 -5.12 21.48
CA GLY A 313 1.86 -4.24 22.15
C GLY A 313 1.52 -3.96 23.61
N LYS A 314 1.98 -2.79 24.10
CA LYS A 314 1.87 -2.37 25.51
C LYS A 314 0.43 -2.22 25.99
N ASN A 315 -0.48 -1.87 25.09
CA ASN A 315 -1.89 -1.58 25.36
C ASN A 315 -2.83 -2.70 24.89
N ARG A 316 -2.34 -3.91 24.61
CA ARG A 316 -3.20 -5.03 24.20
C ARG A 316 -4.34 -5.26 25.20
N GLY A 317 -5.54 -5.52 24.72
CA GLY A 317 -6.77 -5.66 25.50
C GLY A 317 -7.43 -4.33 25.90
N ILE A 318 -6.89 -3.18 25.48
CA ILE A 318 -7.47 -1.86 25.78
C ILE A 318 -8.92 -1.76 25.33
N ASN A 319 -9.74 -1.06 26.11
CA ASN A 319 -11.15 -0.80 25.82
C ASN A 319 -11.98 -2.08 25.52
N GLY A 320 -11.60 -3.21 26.13
CA GLY A 320 -12.30 -4.50 25.99
C GLY A 320 -12.03 -5.23 24.68
N SER A 321 -11.04 -4.81 23.90
CA SER A 321 -10.56 -5.54 22.72
C SER A 321 -9.91 -6.88 23.11
N VAL A 322 -9.70 -7.76 22.13
CA VAL A 322 -9.00 -9.03 22.32
C VAL A 322 -7.48 -8.79 22.31
N PRO A 323 -6.75 -9.13 23.39
CA PRO A 323 -5.31 -8.97 23.41
C PRO A 323 -4.63 -10.03 22.53
N ILE A 324 -3.76 -9.58 21.63
CA ILE A 324 -2.80 -10.43 20.92
C ILE A 324 -1.43 -10.28 21.57
N VAL A 325 -0.82 -11.41 21.98
CA VAL A 325 0.54 -11.43 22.54
C VAL A 325 1.58 -11.28 21.43
N SER A 326 1.38 -12.00 20.32
CA SER A 326 2.19 -11.92 19.10
C SER A 326 1.34 -12.36 17.91
N TYR A 327 1.64 -11.87 16.70
CA TYR A 327 0.98 -12.38 15.50
C TYR A 327 1.32 -13.84 15.24
N THR A 328 2.52 -14.31 15.59
CA THR A 328 2.90 -15.72 15.53
C THR A 328 1.96 -16.61 16.32
N ASP A 329 1.64 -16.26 17.57
CA ASP A 329 0.73 -17.06 18.41
C ASP A 329 -0.73 -16.91 18.00
N TYR A 330 -1.13 -15.74 17.49
CA TYR A 330 -2.45 -15.55 16.93
C TYR A 330 -2.66 -16.37 15.65
N LEU A 331 -1.66 -16.44 14.78
CA LEU A 331 -1.70 -17.23 13.55
C LEU A 331 -1.83 -18.73 13.85
N LYS A 332 -1.19 -19.24 14.90
CA LYS A 332 -1.38 -20.61 15.39
C LYS A 332 -2.84 -20.87 15.77
N GLN A 333 -3.45 -19.96 16.53
CA GLN A 333 -4.87 -20.05 16.90
C GLN A 333 -5.80 -20.05 15.67
N LEU A 334 -5.53 -19.20 14.67
CA LEU A 334 -6.31 -19.15 13.43
C LEU A 334 -6.19 -20.42 12.58
N THR A 335 -5.04 -21.07 12.62
CA THR A 335 -4.74 -22.26 11.80
C THR A 335 -4.99 -23.59 12.52
N GLY A 336 -5.34 -23.55 13.80
CA GLY A 336 -5.61 -24.74 14.62
C GLY A 336 -4.37 -25.54 15.00
N ASN A 337 -3.20 -24.88 15.06
CA ASN A 337 -1.89 -25.48 15.36
C ASN A 337 -1.40 -25.19 16.77
#